data_AF-A0A965Z751-F1
#
_entry.id   AF-A0A965Z751-F1
#
_cell.length_a   1.000
_cell.length_b   1.000
_cell.length_c   1.000
_cell.angle_alpha   90.00
_cell.angle_beta   90.00
_cell.angle_gamma   90.00
#
_symmetry.space_group_name_H-M   'P 1'
#
loop_
_entity.id
_entity.type
_entity.pdbx_description
1 polymer ?
#
loop_
_entity_poly.entity_id
_entity_poly.type
_entity_poly.pdbx_seq_one_letter_code
_entity_poly.pdbx_strand_id
1 'polypeptide(L)' 'MATNLQLDDRLIREALVLGKHRTKKAAVTQALTDYIRHLRQNRMRQCFGTIDFDPAYDYKKQRARA' A
#
# COMPACT_ATOMS: atom_id res chain seq x y z
N MET A 1 -11.62 -13.43 13.81
CA MET A 1 -11.74 -14.90 13.73
C MET A 1 -10.34 -15.47 13.49
N ALA A 2 -9.95 -16.56 14.17
CA ALA A 2 -8.64 -17.18 13.97
C ALA A 2 -8.77 -18.25 12.87
N THR A 3 -8.15 -18.00 11.72
CA THR A 3 -8.04 -18.98 10.65
C THR A 3 -6.66 -19.62 10.75
N ASN A 4 -6.62 -20.94 10.89
CA ASN A 4 -5.37 -21.67 11.06
C ASN A 4 -4.69 -21.85 9.69
N LEU A 5 -4.09 -20.78 9.18
CA LEU A 5 -3.27 -20.79 7.97
C LEU A 5 -1.86 -21.23 8.33
N GLN A 6 -1.34 -22.23 7.63
CA GLN A 6 0.07 -22.58 7.70
C GLN A 6 0.88 -21.49 6.99
N LEU A 7 1.56 -20.67 7.78
CA LEU A 7 2.44 -19.60 7.32
C LEU A 7 3.84 -19.84 7.87
N ASP A 8 4.86 -19.40 7.13
CA ASP A 8 6.24 -19.49 7.61
C ASP A 8 6.43 -18.57 8.83
N ASP A 9 6.74 -19.20 9.95
CA ASP A 9 6.92 -18.56 11.24
C ASP A 9 8.15 -17.62 11.26
N ARG A 10 9.11 -17.83 10.36
CA ARG A 10 10.28 -16.95 10.16
C ARG A 10 9.86 -15.63 9.52
N LEU A 11 9.05 -15.68 8.47
CA LEU A 11 8.52 -14.49 7.79
C LEU A 11 7.67 -13.64 8.74
N ILE A 12 6.83 -14.28 9.56
CA ILE A 12 6.01 -13.55 10.54
C ILE A 12 6.89 -12.84 11.57
N ARG A 13 7.97 -13.47 12.05
CA ARG A 13 8.89 -12.85 13.01
C ARG A 13 9.62 -11.67 12.40
N GLU A 14 10.08 -11.80 11.16
CA GLU A 14 10.73 -10.71 10.44
C GLU A 14 9.79 -9.52 10.25
N ALA A 15 8.55 -9.77 9.79
CA ALA A 15 7.52 -8.73 9.67
C ALA A 15 7.17 -8.08 11.03
N LEU A 16 7.21 -8.84 12.12
CA LEU A 16 6.93 -8.35 13.46
C LEU A 16 8.03 -7.41 13.97
N VAL A 17 9.30 -7.76 13.73
CA VAL A 17 10.47 -6.92 14.09
C VAL A 17 10.53 -5.67 13.22
N LEU A 18 10.46 -5.82 11.89
CA LEU A 18 10.55 -4.70 10.95
C LEU A 18 9.34 -3.76 11.06
N GLY A 19 8.13 -4.31 11.20
CA GLY A 19 6.89 -3.56 11.38
C GLY A 19 6.66 -3.05 12.81
N LYS A 20 7.55 -3.37 13.75
CA LYS A 20 7.46 -2.99 15.18
C LYS A 20 6.10 -3.37 15.80
N HIS A 21 5.57 -4.54 15.44
CA HIS A 21 4.27 -4.99 15.90
C HIS A 21 4.38 -5.77 17.22
N ARG A 22 3.42 -5.58 18.14
CA ARG A 22 3.39 -6.29 19.43
C ARG A 22 2.92 -7.74 19.32
N THR A 23 2.23 -8.10 18.23
CA THR A 23 1.65 -9.45 18.06
C THR A 23 1.78 -9.95 16.62
N LYS A 24 1.88 -11.27 16.45
CA LYS A 24 1.86 -11.94 15.13
C LYS A 24 0.62 -11.55 14.32
N LYS A 25 -0.56 -11.49 14.97
CA LYS A 25 -1.82 -11.10 14.33
C LYS A 25 -1.76 -9.68 13.75
N ALA A 26 -1.20 -8.73 14.50
CA ALA A 26 -1.09 -7.35 14.02
C ALA A 26 -0.16 -7.26 12.81
N ALA A 27 0.99 -7.94 12.85
CA ALA A 27 1.92 -8.00 11.72
C ALA A 27 1.28 -8.59 10.46
N VAL A 28 0.58 -9.73 10.59
CA VAL A 28 -0.09 -10.38 9.46
C VAL A 28 -1.23 -9.52 8.90
N THR A 29 -2.00 -8.87 9.77
CA THR A 29 -3.11 -7.99 9.34
C THR A 29 -2.59 -6.77 8.57
N GLN A 30 -1.49 -6.18 9.05
CA GLN A 30 -0.87 -5.04 8.38
C GLN A 30 -0.29 -5.45 7.02
N ALA A 31 0.46 -6.56 6.98
CA ALA A 31 1.03 -7.09 5.74
C ALA A 31 -0.05 -7.35 4.67
N LEU A 32 -1.18 -7.95 5.05
CA LEU A 32 -2.31 -8.16 4.12
C LEU A 32 -2.93 -6.83 3.65
N THR A 33 -3.07 -5.86 4.55
CA THR A 33 -3.60 -4.54 4.22
C THR A 33 -2.73 -3.83 3.20
N ASP A 34 -1.41 -3.84 3.41
CA ASP A 34 -0.45 -3.22 2.51
C ASP A 34 -0.35 -3.96 1.18
N TYR A 35 -0.43 -5.30 1.20
CA TYR A 35 -0.47 -6.09 -0.03
C TYR A 35 -1.71 -5.77 -0.87
N ILE A 36 -2.90 -5.69 -0.26
CA ILE A 36 -4.13 -5.28 -0.95
C ILE A 36 -3.99 -3.85 -1.49
N ARG A 37 -3.41 -2.92 -0.71
CA ARG A 37 -3.17 -1.55 -1.16
C ARG A 37 -2.25 -1.52 -2.38
N HIS A 38 -1.15 -2.29 -2.35
CA HIS A 38 -0.23 -2.42 -3.46
C HIS A 38 -0.91 -2.96 -4.73
N LEU A 39 -1.72 -4.01 -4.59
CA LEU A 39 -2.50 -4.56 -5.71
C LEU A 39 -3.50 -3.55 -6.29
N ARG A 40 -4.17 -2.76 -5.43
CA ARG A 40 -5.07 -1.69 -5.87
C ARG A 40 -4.33 -0.58 -6.60
N GLN A 41 -3.17 -0.16 -6.09
CA GLN A 41 -2.32 0.83 -6.75
C GLN A 41 -1.81 0.33 -8.11
N ASN A 42 -1.49 -0.96 -8.23
CA ASN A 42 -1.09 -1.54 -9.51
C ASN A 42 -2.18 -1.40 -10.59
N ARG A 43 -3.47 -1.36 -10.21
CA ARG A 43 -4.55 -1.06 -11.16
C ARG A 43 -4.53 0.39 -11.64
N MET A 44 -4.06 1.34 -10.85
CA MET A 44 -3.92 2.73 -11.31
C MET A 44 -2.95 2.88 -12.47
N ARG A 45 -2.02 1.92 -12.66
CA ARG A 45 -1.16 1.89 -13.85
C ARG A 45 -1.97 1.83 -15.14
N GLN A 46 -3.17 1.26 -15.12
CA GLN A 46 -4.08 1.19 -16.25
C GLN A 46 -4.67 2.56 -16.63
N CYS A 47 -4.65 3.53 -15.71
CA CYS A 47 -5.13 4.89 -15.97
C CYS A 47 -4.07 5.78 -16.65
N PHE A 48 -2.81 5.34 -16.74
CA PHE A 48 -1.80 6.11 -17.45
C PHE A 48 -2.13 6.15 -18.95
N GLY A 49 -2.13 7.36 -19.52
CA GLY A 49 -2.50 7.59 -20.92
C GLY A 49 -4.01 7.64 -21.20
N THR A 50 -4.87 7.36 -20.21
CA THR A 50 -6.33 7.51 -20.34
C THR A 50 -6.86 8.79 -19.71
N ILE A 51 -6.00 9.53 -19.00
CA ILE A 51 -6.38 10.78 -18.33
C ILE A 51 -6.19 11.92 -19.32
N ASP A 52 -7.30 12.55 -19.70
CA ASP A 52 -7.29 13.79 -20.47
C ASP A 52 -7.14 14.98 -19.50
N PHE A 53 -6.08 15.75 -19.70
CA PHE A 53 -5.80 16.93 -18.87
C PHE A 53 -6.34 18.16 -19.59
N ASP A 54 -7.04 19.02 -18.85
CA ASP A 54 -7.49 20.31 -19.38
C ASP A 54 -6.26 21.11 -19.89
N PRO A 55 -6.21 21.49 -21.18
CA PRO A 55 -5.10 22.25 -21.75
C PRO A 55 -4.86 23.60 -21.05
N ALA A 56 -5.88 24.16 -20.40
CA ALA A 56 -5.77 25.42 -19.64
C ALA A 56 -5.22 25.21 -18.21
N TYR A 57 -5.05 23.96 -17.76
CA TYR A 57 -4.58 23.64 -16.41
C TYR A 57 -3.09 23.93 -16.23
N ASP A 58 -2.77 24.96 -15.45
CA ASP A 58 -1.39 25.34 -15.11
C ASP A 58 -1.03 24.93 -13.67
N TYR A 59 -0.43 23.75 -13.53
CA TYR A 59 0.07 23.22 -12.27
C TYR A 59 1.23 24.03 -11.64
N LYS A 60 1.85 24.97 -12.37
CA LYS A 60 2.88 25.86 -11.79
C LYS A 60 2.26 26.94 -10.91
N LYS A 61 1.03 27.39 -11.19
CA LYS A 61 0.31 28.39 -10.36
C LYS A 61 0.08 27.89 -8.93
N GLN A 62 -0.17 26.59 -8.74
CA GLN A 62 -0.35 25.99 -7.42
C GLN A 62 0.97 25.91 -6.63
N ARG A 63 2.10 25.71 -7.30
CA ARG A 63 3.43 25.58 -6.68
C ARG A 63 4.10 26.91 -6.34
N ALA A 64 3.62 28.01 -6.92
CA ALA A 64 4.16 29.35 -6.69
C ALA A 64 3.80 29.97 -5.32
N ARG A 65 3.01 29.28 -4.48
CA ARG A 65 2.63 29.72 -3.13
C ARG A 65 3.37 28.99 -1.99
N ALA A 66 4.59 28.51 -2.26
CA ALA A 66 5.49 27.96 -1.25
C ALA A 66 6.70 28.88 -1.07
#